data_AF-A0A5C5W8Y9-F1
#
_entry.id   AF-A0A5C5W8Y9-F1
#
_cell.length_a   1.000
_cell.length_b   1.000
_cell.length_c   1.000
_cell.angle_alpha   90.00
_cell.angle_beta   90.00
_cell.angle_gamma   90.00
#
_symmetry.space_group_name_H-M   'P 1'
#
loop_
_entity.id
_entity.type
_entity.pdbx_description
1 polymer ?
#
loop_
_entity_poly.entity_id
_entity_poly.type
_entity_poly.pdbx_seq_one_letter_code
_entity_poly.pdbx_strand_id
1 'polypeptide(L)'
;MRNFSLSAAARCLFFGVVAPLAASLAGAADFEFYGRSGDAIELNFGALPGTPTGASYSTLTLGGSFTGHTTLTSTDLQQGAFASDGRLWVFADPARNTAPLGDTDPASRGFQGRLEGSLNVNGVPMTFAVNVVPGHTGAGTGSVQQAGESDSSAPNRLNVAQQQHRLRYLGFRQNAFQLLPTVDGLFGTNTDAAVRTFQAAFISGTSVNATQNSVDGIVGPNTAGWLNAANAPTWDELVDPDPQSYPPAFSVSSMIGDFDILPSFDPGGGGRTGLTPQIERFGTSWSIELFTQGSALAKSRTGITQLMNGMSTLDGYDSSAFHSTHRAGMDIDIHVDYPSQVLGNGVVNAAEQGVIDTAVAYLDAGLAGEADTGRVARFITSNSDIRNGILAARPGTSVFLDTSNGHLNHLHIDAAPPARVTGLANLAGDFNLDDRVDLADYTAWRDGLDRVYTASDYSSWVFNFGTTRLGAAVAVPEPCAAALLLSGFMLRRRSS
;
A
#
# COMPACT_ATOMS: atom_id res chain seq x y z
N MET A 1 -23.88 -26.68 -66.41
CA MET A 1 -24.79 -26.85 -65.24
C MET A 1 -23.97 -26.86 -63.96
N ARG A 2 -23.88 -25.71 -63.29
CA ARG A 2 -23.79 -25.55 -61.82
C ARG A 2 -23.72 -24.05 -61.54
N ASN A 3 -24.57 -23.63 -60.61
CA ASN A 3 -25.10 -22.29 -60.43
C ASN A 3 -24.10 -21.33 -59.79
N PHE A 4 -24.03 -20.11 -60.32
CA PHE A 4 -23.62 -18.91 -59.59
C PHE A 4 -24.83 -18.38 -58.83
N SER A 5 -24.68 -18.13 -57.52
CA SER A 5 -25.62 -17.34 -56.74
C SER A 5 -24.86 -16.18 -56.08
N LEU A 6 -25.23 -14.97 -56.49
CA LEU A 6 -24.88 -13.68 -55.90
C LEU A 6 -25.97 -13.30 -54.90
N SER A 7 -25.59 -12.96 -53.66
CA SER A 7 -26.39 -12.24 -52.64
C SER A 7 -25.45 -12.03 -51.43
N ALA A 8 -25.33 -10.91 -50.73
CA ALA A 8 -26.24 -9.80 -50.52
C ALA A 8 -25.47 -8.49 -50.28
N ALA A 9 -26.18 -7.40 -50.52
CA ALA A 9 -25.74 -6.02 -50.49
C ALA A 9 -25.48 -5.46 -49.09
N ALA A 10 -24.59 -4.47 -49.08
CA ALA A 10 -24.25 -3.58 -47.98
C ALA A 10 -25.44 -2.80 -47.42
N ARG A 11 -25.50 -2.68 -46.09
CA ARG A 11 -26.09 -1.55 -45.37
C ARG A 11 -25.30 -1.29 -44.07
N CYS A 12 -24.24 -0.47 -44.18
CA CYS A 12 -23.67 0.21 -43.02
C CYS A 12 -24.59 1.36 -42.63
N LEU A 13 -25.30 1.25 -41.52
CA LEU A 13 -25.97 2.38 -40.86
C LEU A 13 -24.94 3.02 -39.91
N PHE A 14 -24.35 4.14 -40.32
CA PHE A 14 -23.66 5.06 -39.43
C PHE A 14 -24.72 5.88 -38.68
N PHE A 15 -24.95 5.57 -37.40
CA PHE A 15 -25.60 6.52 -36.49
C PHE A 15 -24.52 7.44 -35.92
N GLY A 16 -24.40 8.63 -36.52
CA GLY A 16 -23.63 9.73 -35.95
C GLY A 16 -24.39 10.34 -34.78
N VAL A 17 -24.06 9.93 -33.56
CA VAL A 17 -24.40 10.68 -32.35
C VAL A 17 -23.27 11.67 -32.12
N VAL A 18 -23.43 12.90 -32.61
CA VAL A 18 -22.59 14.03 -32.20
C VAL A 18 -23.23 14.61 -30.93
N ALA A 19 -22.76 14.16 -29.77
CA ALA A 19 -23.01 14.87 -28.52
C ALA A 19 -22.03 16.05 -28.44
N PRO A 20 -22.47 17.29 -28.15
CA PRO A 20 -21.55 18.37 -27.88
C PRO A 20 -21.04 18.20 -26.44
N LEU A 21 -19.82 17.68 -26.30
CA LEU A 21 -19.03 17.88 -25.09
C LEU A 21 -18.57 19.34 -25.08
N ALA A 22 -19.42 20.23 -24.59
CA ALA A 22 -18.97 21.54 -24.12
C ALA A 22 -18.24 21.30 -22.80
N ALA A 23 -16.95 20.97 -22.87
CA ALA A 23 -16.07 21.11 -21.72
C ALA A 23 -16.05 22.61 -21.39
N SER A 24 -16.66 23.01 -20.27
CA SER A 24 -16.43 24.35 -19.75
C SER A 24 -14.94 24.47 -19.48
N LEU A 25 -14.26 25.38 -20.17
CA LEU A 25 -12.93 25.82 -19.78
C LEU A 25 -13.06 26.42 -18.38
N ALA A 26 -12.81 25.61 -17.35
CA ALA A 26 -12.66 26.12 -16.00
C ALA A 26 -11.57 27.20 -16.06
N GLY A 27 -11.89 28.40 -15.60
CA GLY A 27 -10.90 29.48 -15.53
C GLY A 27 -9.72 29.04 -14.65
N ALA A 28 -8.51 29.50 -14.95
CA ALA A 28 -7.37 29.31 -14.06
C ALA A 28 -7.70 29.88 -12.68
N ALA A 29 -7.43 29.12 -11.63
CA ALA A 29 -7.61 29.58 -10.26
C ALA A 29 -6.65 30.73 -9.95
N ASP A 30 -6.99 31.58 -8.99
CA ASP A 30 -6.07 32.65 -8.58
C ASP A 30 -4.79 32.06 -7.97
N PHE A 31 -4.92 30.93 -7.25
CA PHE A 31 -3.81 30.20 -6.64
C PHE A 31 -3.84 28.71 -6.99
N GLU A 32 -2.69 28.13 -7.32
CA GLU A 32 -2.54 26.68 -7.52
C GLU A 32 -1.55 26.10 -6.51
N PHE A 33 -1.98 25.07 -5.80
CA PHE A 33 -1.18 24.31 -4.85
C PHE A 33 -0.96 22.89 -5.36
N TYR A 34 0.14 22.28 -4.95
CA TYR A 34 0.49 20.91 -5.29
C TYR A 34 0.75 20.11 -4.03
N GLY A 35 0.33 18.85 -4.02
CA GLY A 35 0.58 17.95 -2.90
C GLY A 35 0.35 16.50 -3.27
N ARG A 36 0.72 15.59 -2.38
CA ARG A 36 0.58 14.15 -2.62
C ARG A 36 -0.58 13.55 -1.85
N SER A 37 -1.15 12.48 -2.37
CA SER A 37 -2.33 11.82 -1.81
C SER A 37 -2.14 11.31 -0.37
N GLY A 38 -0.91 10.97 0.03
CA GLY A 38 -0.57 10.54 1.38
C GLY A 38 -0.07 11.63 2.33
N ASP A 39 -0.14 12.90 1.94
CA ASP A 39 0.36 14.05 2.72
C ASP A 39 -0.75 14.93 3.28
N ALA A 40 -0.41 15.72 4.31
CA ALA A 40 -1.20 16.88 4.69
C ALA A 40 -0.79 18.05 3.80
N ILE A 41 -1.60 18.36 2.79
CA ILE A 41 -1.29 19.39 1.80
C ILE A 41 -1.62 20.75 2.40
N GLU A 42 -0.58 21.53 2.73
CA GLU A 42 -0.75 22.86 3.31
C GLU A 42 -1.02 23.91 2.23
N LEU A 43 -2.11 24.65 2.39
CA LEU A 43 -2.47 25.85 1.66
C LEU A 43 -2.26 27.03 2.61
N ASN A 44 -1.17 27.77 2.41
CA ASN A 44 -0.82 28.92 3.24
C ASN A 44 -1.11 30.24 2.50
N PHE A 45 -2.35 30.70 2.58
CA PHE A 45 -2.80 31.90 1.87
C PHE A 45 -2.07 33.18 2.33
N GLY A 46 -1.61 33.20 3.59
CA GLY A 46 -0.87 34.33 4.15
C GLY A 46 0.59 34.43 3.74
N ALA A 47 1.17 33.36 3.21
CA ALA A 47 2.53 33.36 2.66
C ALA A 47 2.57 33.66 1.15
N LEU A 48 1.41 33.77 0.50
CA LEU A 48 1.31 34.02 -0.94
C LEU A 48 1.82 35.43 -1.27
N PRO A 49 2.70 35.59 -2.28
CA PRO A 49 3.08 36.92 -2.73
C PRO A 49 1.87 37.80 -3.09
N GLY A 50 1.97 39.08 -2.71
CA GLY A 50 0.87 40.04 -2.84
C GLY A 50 -0.12 40.07 -1.66
N THR A 51 -0.11 39.08 -0.76
CA THR A 51 -0.94 39.10 0.45
C THR A 51 -0.32 40.04 1.51
N PRO A 52 -0.99 41.13 1.92
CA PRO A 52 -0.44 42.05 2.91
C PRO A 52 -0.29 41.39 4.29
N THR A 53 0.75 41.77 5.04
CA THR A 53 0.86 41.40 6.45
C THR A 53 -0.39 41.85 7.23
N GLY A 54 -1.00 40.94 7.98
CA GLY A 54 -2.25 41.21 8.71
C GLY A 54 -3.52 41.12 7.84
N ALA A 55 -3.44 40.51 6.66
CA ALA A 55 -4.62 40.19 5.86
C ALA A 55 -5.63 39.35 6.65
N SER A 56 -6.91 39.52 6.30
CA SER A 56 -8.04 38.79 6.87
C SER A 56 -8.61 37.79 5.87
N TYR A 57 -9.01 36.62 6.37
CA TYR A 57 -9.55 35.53 5.56
C TYR A 57 -10.98 35.20 6.01
N SER A 58 -11.88 35.04 5.05
CA SER A 58 -13.29 34.73 5.37
C SER A 58 -13.96 33.99 4.22
N THR A 59 -15.18 33.50 4.46
CA THR A 59 -16.03 32.93 3.40
C THR A 59 -15.39 31.76 2.64
N LEU A 60 -14.59 30.94 3.35
CA LEU A 60 -14.02 29.71 2.78
C LEU A 60 -15.15 28.81 2.29
N THR A 61 -15.16 28.55 0.99
CA THR A 61 -16.12 27.70 0.30
C THR A 61 -15.35 26.60 -0.40
N LEU A 62 -15.61 25.36 -0.01
CA LEU A 62 -15.04 24.18 -0.64
C LEU A 62 -16.03 23.68 -1.69
N GLY A 63 -15.60 23.58 -2.95
CA GLY A 63 -16.46 23.16 -4.05
C GLY A 63 -16.86 21.68 -3.94
N GLY A 64 -17.71 21.22 -4.87
CA GLY A 64 -18.16 19.82 -4.91
C GLY A 64 -17.02 18.82 -5.06
N SER A 65 -15.89 19.22 -5.66
CA SER A 65 -14.67 18.41 -5.77
C SER A 65 -14.05 18.06 -4.42
N PHE A 66 -14.34 18.80 -3.34
CA PHE A 66 -13.88 18.46 -1.98
C PHE A 66 -14.68 17.32 -1.31
N THR A 67 -15.73 16.80 -1.95
CA THR A 67 -16.55 15.71 -1.39
C THR A 67 -15.70 14.45 -1.16
N GLY A 68 -15.72 13.91 0.05
CA GLY A 68 -14.92 12.73 0.43
C GLY A 68 -13.51 13.04 0.94
N HIS A 69 -13.05 14.28 0.78
CA HIS A 69 -11.77 14.75 1.32
C HIS A 69 -11.93 15.38 2.69
N THR A 70 -10.87 15.35 3.50
CA THR A 70 -10.87 16.03 4.80
C THR A 70 -10.10 17.34 4.68
N THR A 71 -10.67 18.41 5.24
CA THR A 71 -10.05 19.74 5.26
C THR A 71 -10.08 20.29 6.66
N LEU A 72 -8.94 20.75 7.17
CA LEU A 72 -8.84 21.34 8.51
C LEU A 72 -8.16 22.69 8.41
N THR A 73 -8.75 23.72 9.00
CA THR A 73 -8.12 25.03 9.12
C THR A 73 -7.20 25.09 10.34
N SER A 74 -6.38 26.14 10.44
CA SER A 74 -5.59 26.43 11.64
C SER A 74 -6.45 26.56 12.90
N THR A 75 -7.68 27.04 12.76
CA THR A 75 -8.67 27.10 13.84
C THR A 75 -9.04 25.70 14.33
N ASP A 76 -9.35 24.79 13.40
CA ASP A 76 -9.75 23.41 13.73
C ASP A 76 -8.62 22.65 14.46
N LEU A 77 -7.38 22.91 14.02
CA LEU A 77 -6.16 22.33 14.57
C LEU A 77 -5.60 23.07 15.80
N GLN A 78 -6.26 24.13 16.26
CA GLN A 78 -5.79 24.97 17.38
C GLN A 78 -4.34 25.48 17.19
N GLN A 79 -3.94 25.71 15.93
CA GLN A 79 -2.62 26.25 15.56
C GLN A 79 -2.65 27.77 15.31
N GLY A 80 -3.83 28.38 15.40
CA GLY A 80 -4.06 29.78 15.10
C GLY A 80 -5.52 30.06 14.83
N ALA A 81 -5.79 31.14 14.12
CA ALA A 81 -7.13 31.47 13.65
C ALA A 81 -7.05 31.68 12.14
N PHE A 82 -7.81 30.87 11.39
CA PHE A 82 -7.86 30.94 9.94
C PHE A 82 -8.14 32.35 9.45
N ALA A 83 -9.01 33.07 10.15
CA ALA A 83 -9.37 34.44 9.82
C ALA A 83 -8.19 35.43 9.84
N SER A 84 -7.09 35.10 10.52
CA SER A 84 -5.88 35.94 10.60
C SER A 84 -4.64 35.34 9.93
N ASP A 85 -4.53 34.00 9.84
CA ASP A 85 -3.35 33.35 9.28
C ASP A 85 -3.57 32.73 7.89
N GLY A 86 -4.83 32.47 7.50
CA GLY A 86 -5.17 31.90 6.20
C GLY A 86 -4.57 30.52 5.96
N ARG A 87 -4.42 29.68 7.00
CA ARG A 87 -3.87 28.32 6.83
C ARG A 87 -4.95 27.25 6.79
N LEU A 88 -4.90 26.44 5.73
CA LEU A 88 -5.79 25.32 5.46
C LEU A 88 -4.94 24.09 5.12
N TRP A 89 -5.32 22.93 5.63
CA TRP A 89 -4.73 21.64 5.25
C TRP A 89 -5.76 20.78 4.56
N VAL A 90 -5.36 20.18 3.44
CA VAL A 90 -6.17 19.24 2.67
C VAL A 90 -5.56 17.86 2.82
N PHE A 91 -6.41 16.90 3.23
CA PHE A 91 -6.10 15.49 3.32
C PHE A 91 -6.98 14.79 2.29
N ALA A 92 -6.37 14.48 1.14
CA ALA A 92 -7.04 13.81 0.04
C ALA A 92 -7.60 12.44 0.49
N ASP A 93 -8.61 11.90 -0.18
CA ASP A 93 -9.21 10.64 0.25
C ASP A 93 -8.17 9.53 0.05
N PRO A 94 -7.72 8.84 1.11
CA PRO A 94 -6.68 7.81 0.98
C PRO A 94 -7.22 6.48 0.44
N ALA A 95 -8.53 6.35 0.24
CA ALA A 95 -9.14 5.11 -0.23
C ALA A 95 -8.75 4.79 -1.68
N ARG A 96 -8.81 3.52 -2.06
CA ARG A 96 -8.52 3.04 -3.43
C ARG A 96 -9.74 3.10 -4.38
N ASN A 97 -10.89 3.56 -3.89
CA ASN A 97 -12.17 3.59 -4.63
C ASN A 97 -12.65 5.02 -4.93
N THR A 98 -11.71 5.86 -5.35
CA THR A 98 -11.84 7.31 -5.51
C THR A 98 -12.28 7.73 -6.91
N ALA A 99 -12.41 6.81 -7.87
CA ALA A 99 -12.91 7.12 -9.23
C ALA A 99 -14.24 7.90 -9.25
N PRO A 100 -15.24 7.63 -8.38
CA PRO A 100 -16.46 8.44 -8.33
C PRO A 100 -16.25 9.90 -7.89
N LEU A 101 -15.09 10.22 -7.27
CA LEU A 101 -14.70 11.57 -6.85
C LEU A 101 -13.96 12.34 -7.96
N GLY A 102 -13.81 11.76 -9.16
CA GLY A 102 -13.06 12.37 -10.25
C GLY A 102 -11.57 12.03 -10.23
N ASP A 103 -11.19 10.91 -9.62
CA ASP A 103 -9.80 10.46 -9.58
C ASP A 103 -9.25 10.15 -10.99
N THR A 104 -8.12 10.76 -11.32
CA THR A 104 -7.45 10.61 -12.61
C THR A 104 -6.53 9.38 -12.71
N ASP A 105 -6.15 8.78 -11.58
CA ASP A 105 -5.28 7.58 -11.53
C ASP A 105 -5.73 6.58 -10.46
N PRO A 106 -6.91 5.94 -10.62
CA PRO A 106 -7.45 5.02 -9.61
C PRO A 106 -6.63 3.74 -9.40
N ALA A 107 -5.56 3.51 -10.18
CA ALA A 107 -4.62 2.41 -9.95
C ALA A 107 -3.62 2.75 -8.83
N SER A 108 -3.30 4.03 -8.67
CA SER A 108 -2.51 4.54 -7.57
C SER A 108 -3.31 4.60 -6.28
N ARG A 109 -2.61 4.67 -5.14
CA ARG A 109 -3.24 4.72 -3.82
C ARG A 109 -3.66 6.15 -3.47
N GLY A 110 -4.89 6.28 -2.96
CA GLY A 110 -5.52 7.56 -2.61
C GLY A 110 -6.00 8.32 -3.85
N PHE A 111 -6.63 9.48 -3.64
CA PHE A 111 -7.15 10.33 -4.71
C PHE A 111 -6.03 11.05 -5.48
N GLN A 112 -6.11 11.07 -6.81
CA GLN A 112 -5.36 11.97 -7.67
C GLN A 112 -6.30 12.87 -8.48
N GLY A 113 -6.01 14.16 -8.54
CA GLY A 113 -6.85 15.07 -9.32
C GLY A 113 -6.83 16.51 -8.79
N ARG A 114 -7.78 17.30 -9.27
CA ARG A 114 -7.86 18.74 -8.97
C ARG A 114 -9.04 19.03 -8.04
N LEU A 115 -8.75 19.67 -6.91
CA LEU A 115 -9.73 20.15 -5.93
C LEU A 115 -9.84 21.66 -6.03
N GLU A 116 -11.05 22.22 -5.99
CA GLU A 116 -11.27 23.64 -6.25
C GLU A 116 -12.15 24.30 -5.17
N GLY A 117 -11.75 25.50 -4.77
CA GLY A 117 -12.43 26.26 -3.74
C GLY A 117 -12.26 27.76 -3.90
N SER A 118 -12.87 28.51 -2.99
CA SER A 118 -12.77 29.97 -2.96
C SER A 118 -12.78 30.50 -1.54
N LEU A 119 -12.21 31.68 -1.34
CA LEU A 119 -12.24 32.42 -0.08
C LEU A 119 -12.17 33.92 -0.35
N ASN A 120 -12.46 34.73 0.66
CA ASN A 120 -12.22 36.17 0.62
C ASN A 120 -10.90 36.51 1.33
N VAL A 121 -10.04 37.29 0.66
CA VAL A 121 -8.82 37.90 1.25
C VAL A 121 -9.07 39.40 1.37
N ASN A 122 -9.14 39.93 2.59
CA ASN A 122 -9.53 41.33 2.86
C ASN A 122 -10.85 41.74 2.18
N GLY A 123 -11.81 40.80 2.13
CA GLY A 123 -13.11 41.02 1.49
C GLY A 123 -13.11 40.90 -0.04
N VAL A 124 -11.96 40.64 -0.68
CA VAL A 124 -11.86 40.39 -2.12
C VAL A 124 -11.99 38.89 -2.38
N PRO A 125 -12.96 38.44 -3.21
CA PRO A 125 -13.12 37.03 -3.54
C PRO A 125 -11.95 36.53 -4.39
N MET A 126 -11.38 35.40 -3.97
CA MET A 126 -10.29 34.69 -4.63
C MET A 126 -10.66 33.21 -4.77
N THR A 127 -10.12 32.57 -5.80
CA THR A 127 -10.26 31.14 -6.10
C THR A 127 -8.93 30.42 -5.91
N PHE A 128 -8.98 29.13 -5.57
CA PHE A 128 -7.79 28.30 -5.47
C PHE A 128 -8.05 26.89 -5.98
N ALA A 129 -6.98 26.23 -6.41
CA ALA A 129 -6.96 24.83 -6.79
C ALA A 129 -5.84 24.07 -6.08
N VAL A 130 -6.07 22.78 -5.82
CA VAL A 130 -5.08 21.84 -5.30
C VAL A 130 -4.94 20.69 -6.29
N ASN A 131 -3.78 20.53 -6.89
CA ASN A 131 -3.44 19.41 -7.74
C ASN A 131 -2.80 18.31 -6.88
N VAL A 132 -3.50 17.18 -6.74
CA VAL A 132 -3.07 16.04 -5.93
C VAL A 132 -2.46 14.98 -6.84
N VAL A 133 -1.21 14.59 -6.55
CA VAL A 133 -0.47 13.55 -7.26
C VAL A 133 -0.26 12.31 -6.39
N PRO A 134 0.12 11.15 -6.96
CA PRO A 134 0.37 9.94 -6.17
C PRO A 134 1.50 10.08 -5.14
N GLY A 135 1.41 9.23 -4.11
CA GLY A 135 2.52 8.97 -3.18
C GLY A 135 2.45 9.82 -1.91
N HIS A 136 3.61 9.95 -1.26
CA HIS A 136 3.73 10.70 -0.02
C HIS A 136 5.17 11.23 0.17
N THR A 137 5.32 12.31 0.93
CA THR A 137 6.63 12.92 1.22
C THR A 137 7.26 12.25 2.44
N GLY A 138 8.54 11.90 2.34
CA GLY A 138 9.29 11.25 3.41
C GLY A 138 10.13 12.19 4.27
N ALA A 139 10.45 13.38 3.77
CA ALA A 139 11.21 14.39 4.51
C ALA A 139 10.84 15.81 4.09
N GLY A 140 10.92 16.76 5.02
CA GLY A 140 10.56 18.17 4.78
C GLY A 140 9.06 18.43 4.85
N THR A 141 8.58 19.42 4.10
CA THR A 141 7.17 19.82 4.05
C THR A 141 6.31 18.67 3.54
N GLY A 142 5.37 18.20 4.36
CA GLY A 142 4.51 17.03 4.07
C GLY A 142 4.90 15.74 4.80
N SER A 143 6.10 15.68 5.39
CA SER A 143 6.49 14.54 6.24
C SER A 143 5.75 14.54 7.57
N VAL A 144 5.43 13.34 8.05
CA VAL A 144 4.76 13.13 9.33
C VAL A 144 5.69 13.51 10.48
N GLN A 145 5.21 14.37 11.37
CA GLN A 145 5.92 14.79 12.56
C GLN A 145 5.54 13.95 13.80
N GLN A 146 6.40 14.00 14.82
CA GLN A 146 6.14 13.40 16.13
C GLN A 146 5.15 14.29 16.90
N ALA A 147 4.20 13.73 17.65
CA ALA A 147 3.27 14.54 18.45
C ALA A 147 3.45 14.41 19.97
N GLY A 148 4.52 13.75 20.46
CA GLY A 148 4.91 13.78 21.89
C GLY A 148 3.80 13.26 22.81
N GLU A 149 3.11 12.21 22.38
CA GLU A 149 1.80 11.79 22.88
C GLU A 149 1.84 11.25 24.33
N SER A 150 3.03 11.07 24.91
CA SER A 150 3.23 10.64 26.30
C SER A 150 3.31 11.78 27.32
N ASP A 151 3.39 13.03 26.88
CA ASP A 151 3.49 14.17 27.78
C ASP A 151 2.12 14.83 27.92
N SER A 152 1.66 15.07 29.15
CA SER A 152 0.32 15.59 29.51
C SER A 152 -0.08 16.95 28.90
N SER A 153 0.73 17.52 28.01
CA SER A 153 0.38 18.62 27.11
C SER A 153 -0.44 18.11 25.92
N ALA A 154 -1.51 18.82 25.55
CA ALA A 154 -2.28 18.49 24.36
C ALA A 154 -1.33 18.33 23.14
N PRO A 155 -1.31 17.15 22.47
CA PRO A 155 -0.40 16.90 21.37
C PRO A 155 -0.66 17.92 20.24
N ASN A 156 0.36 18.24 19.45
CA ASN A 156 0.17 19.11 18.30
C ASN A 156 -0.84 18.47 17.34
N ARG A 157 -2.02 19.07 17.21
CA ARG A 157 -3.13 18.48 16.43
C ARG A 157 -2.80 18.32 14.96
N LEU A 158 -1.98 19.20 14.38
CA LEU A 158 -1.55 19.04 13.00
C LEU A 158 -0.69 17.78 12.85
N ASN A 159 0.23 17.53 13.79
CA ASN A 159 1.06 16.34 13.77
C ASN A 159 0.19 15.08 13.91
N VAL A 160 -0.80 15.08 14.81
CA VAL A 160 -1.75 13.96 14.92
C VAL A 160 -2.57 13.78 13.64
N ALA A 161 -3.02 14.86 13.00
CA ALA A 161 -3.77 14.79 11.75
C ALA A 161 -2.91 14.21 10.60
N GLN A 162 -1.62 14.58 10.53
CA GLN A 162 -0.66 13.99 9.60
C GLN A 162 -0.49 12.49 9.84
N GLN A 163 -0.37 12.06 11.11
CA GLN A 163 -0.24 10.65 11.48
C GLN A 163 -1.50 9.85 11.10
N GLN A 164 -2.68 10.36 11.44
CA GLN A 164 -3.96 9.76 11.09
C GLN A 164 -4.09 9.59 9.57
N HIS A 165 -3.76 10.63 8.81
CA HIS A 165 -3.81 10.58 7.35
C HIS A 165 -2.82 9.58 6.76
N ARG A 166 -1.57 9.58 7.23
CA ARG A 166 -0.56 8.63 6.73
C ARG A 166 -0.92 7.18 7.05
N LEU A 167 -1.46 6.89 8.23
CA LEU A 167 -1.94 5.55 8.59
C LEU A 167 -3.11 5.13 7.69
N ARG A 168 -4.05 6.03 7.42
CA ARG A 168 -5.15 5.78 6.48
C ARG A 168 -4.64 5.53 5.07
N TYR A 169 -3.72 6.35 4.59
CA TYR A 169 -3.05 6.17 3.31
C TYR A 169 -2.44 4.78 3.22
N LEU A 170 -1.64 4.38 4.22
CA LEU A 170 -1.03 3.06 4.28
C LEU A 170 -2.03 1.91 4.54
N GLY A 171 -3.31 2.19 4.76
CA GLY A 171 -4.37 1.18 4.88
C GLY A 171 -4.58 0.63 6.30
N PHE A 172 -3.86 1.14 7.30
CA PHE A 172 -4.02 0.74 8.71
C PHE A 172 -5.35 1.24 9.27
N ARG A 173 -6.00 0.41 10.09
CA ARG A 173 -7.40 0.58 10.51
C ARG A 173 -7.56 0.45 12.01
N GLN A 174 -8.72 0.89 12.51
CA GLN A 174 -9.12 0.75 13.91
C GLN A 174 -9.58 -0.68 14.24
N ASN A 175 -10.48 -1.25 13.42
CA ASN A 175 -11.06 -2.58 13.60
C ASN A 175 -11.67 -3.09 12.27
N ALA A 176 -12.13 -4.34 12.25
CA ALA A 176 -12.64 -5.01 11.05
C ALA A 176 -13.92 -4.37 10.46
N PHE A 177 -14.61 -3.50 11.21
CA PHE A 177 -15.93 -2.97 10.84
C PHE A 177 -15.93 -1.45 10.65
N GLN A 178 -14.83 -0.75 10.96
CA GLN A 178 -14.71 0.69 10.87
C GLN A 178 -13.36 1.09 10.26
N LEU A 179 -13.42 1.80 9.13
CA LEU A 179 -12.29 2.60 8.66
C LEU A 179 -11.87 3.56 9.78
N LEU A 180 -10.58 3.93 9.84
CA LEU A 180 -10.13 5.03 10.69
C LEU A 180 -11.05 6.23 10.47
N PRO A 181 -11.85 6.62 11.47
CA PRO A 181 -13.11 7.30 11.17
C PRO A 181 -12.94 8.76 10.73
N THR A 182 -11.85 9.47 11.08
CA THR A 182 -11.67 10.89 10.71
C THR A 182 -10.20 11.30 10.82
N VAL A 183 -9.75 12.24 9.98
CA VAL A 183 -8.53 13.03 10.22
C VAL A 183 -8.98 14.30 10.95
N ASP A 184 -8.80 14.36 12.26
CA ASP A 184 -9.33 15.42 13.12
C ASP A 184 -8.27 16.05 14.04
N GLY A 185 -7.05 15.49 14.05
CA GLY A 185 -5.97 15.93 14.92
C GLY A 185 -6.14 15.56 16.39
N LEU A 186 -7.09 14.67 16.73
CA LEU A 186 -7.30 14.16 18.08
C LEU A 186 -6.74 12.74 18.21
N PHE A 187 -5.81 12.55 19.15
CA PHE A 187 -5.22 11.23 19.41
C PHE A 187 -6.16 10.41 20.31
N GLY A 188 -7.18 9.80 19.69
CA GLY A 188 -8.14 8.93 20.36
C GLY A 188 -7.73 7.46 20.32
N THR A 189 -8.59 6.60 20.90
CA THR A 189 -8.42 5.14 20.93
C THR A 189 -8.24 4.51 19.54
N ASN A 190 -8.84 5.13 18.52
CA ASN A 190 -8.79 4.62 17.15
C ASN A 190 -7.46 4.91 16.49
N THR A 191 -6.91 6.12 16.73
CA THR A 191 -5.56 6.48 16.31
C THR A 191 -4.54 5.59 17.03
N ASP A 192 -4.68 5.41 18.36
CA ASP A 192 -3.84 4.50 19.14
C ASP A 192 -3.85 3.06 18.58
N ALA A 193 -5.03 2.51 18.29
CA ALA A 193 -5.14 1.16 17.74
C ALA A 193 -4.40 1.00 16.40
N ALA A 194 -4.60 1.92 15.46
CA ALA A 194 -3.91 1.89 14.18
C ALA A 194 -2.39 2.08 14.32
N VAL A 195 -1.94 2.98 15.21
CA VAL A 195 -0.52 3.15 15.53
C VAL A 195 0.06 1.85 16.08
N ARG A 196 -0.63 1.17 17.00
CA ARG A 196 -0.14 -0.08 17.58
C ARG A 196 -0.03 -1.20 16.55
N THR A 197 -1.00 -1.34 15.65
CA THR A 197 -0.91 -2.32 14.55
C THR A 197 0.27 -1.99 13.62
N PHE A 198 0.45 -0.70 13.27
CA PHE A 198 1.59 -0.25 12.47
C PHE A 198 2.94 -0.50 13.17
N GLN A 199 3.04 -0.24 14.47
CA GLN A 199 4.24 -0.50 15.25
C GLN A 199 4.55 -1.99 15.35
N ALA A 200 3.54 -2.81 15.66
CA ALA A 200 3.68 -4.25 15.75
C ALA A 200 4.29 -4.82 14.46
N ALA A 201 3.81 -4.39 13.29
CA ALA A 201 4.32 -4.82 11.99
C ALA A 201 5.86 -4.67 11.84
N PHE A 202 6.45 -3.56 12.29
CA PHE A 202 7.91 -3.36 12.15
C PHE A 202 8.73 -3.79 13.36
N ILE A 203 8.11 -4.13 14.51
CA ILE A 203 8.85 -4.71 15.65
C ILE A 203 8.85 -6.24 15.64
N SER A 204 7.95 -6.89 14.89
CA SER A 204 7.92 -8.36 14.75
C SER A 204 9.27 -8.95 14.33
N GLY A 205 10.08 -8.22 13.57
CA GLY A 205 11.45 -8.67 13.22
C GLY A 205 12.45 -8.73 14.38
N THR A 206 12.10 -8.15 15.53
CA THR A 206 12.91 -8.16 16.76
C THR A 206 12.25 -8.91 17.92
N SER A 207 10.93 -9.15 17.82
CA SER A 207 10.14 -9.88 18.81
C SER A 207 9.23 -10.87 18.11
N VAL A 208 9.44 -12.16 18.38
CA VAL A 208 8.53 -13.22 17.96
C VAL A 208 7.13 -12.99 18.51
N ASN A 209 6.09 -13.25 17.72
CA ASN A 209 4.68 -13.05 18.07
C ASN A 209 4.37 -11.62 18.58
N ALA A 210 5.01 -10.59 18.00
CA ALA A 210 4.72 -9.22 18.40
C ALA A 210 3.26 -8.88 18.09
N THR A 211 2.57 -8.32 19.07
CA THR A 211 1.18 -7.87 18.94
C THR A 211 1.08 -6.39 19.28
N GLN A 212 -0.12 -5.83 19.17
CA GLN A 212 -0.42 -4.46 19.59
C GLN A 212 -0.16 -4.21 21.09
N ASN A 213 -0.11 -5.27 21.91
CA ASN A 213 0.26 -5.19 23.33
C ASN A 213 1.78 -5.14 23.55
N SER A 214 2.58 -5.40 22.52
CA SER A 214 4.05 -5.41 22.56
C SER A 214 4.65 -4.02 22.32
N VAL A 215 3.82 -3.01 22.07
CA VAL A 215 4.21 -1.65 21.65
C VAL A 215 3.55 -0.59 22.53
N ASP A 216 4.04 0.65 22.45
CA ASP A 216 3.61 1.74 23.33
C ASP A 216 2.44 2.57 22.78
N GLY A 217 2.15 2.51 21.47
CA GLY A 217 1.14 3.35 20.81
C GLY A 217 1.60 4.80 20.60
N ILE A 218 2.87 5.13 20.80
CA ILE A 218 3.42 6.48 20.72
C ILE A 218 4.11 6.71 19.38
N VAL A 219 3.89 7.87 18.75
CA VAL A 219 4.57 8.23 17.49
C VAL A 219 5.89 8.95 17.81
N GLY A 220 6.83 8.20 18.37
CA GLY A 220 8.20 8.64 18.58
C GLY A 220 9.04 8.67 17.28
N PRO A 221 10.34 9.03 17.37
CA PRO A 221 11.21 9.15 16.20
C PRO A 221 11.25 7.90 15.30
N ASN A 222 11.19 6.70 15.90
CA ASN A 222 11.22 5.46 15.12
C ASN A 222 9.91 5.22 14.35
N THR A 223 8.76 5.40 15.01
CA THR A 223 7.44 5.28 14.38
C THR A 223 7.25 6.32 13.28
N ALA A 224 7.58 7.59 13.54
CA ALA A 224 7.56 8.66 12.53
C ALA A 224 8.52 8.35 11.37
N GLY A 225 9.70 7.82 11.66
CA GLY A 225 10.66 7.40 10.63
C GLY A 225 10.11 6.31 9.72
N TRP A 226 9.33 5.36 10.26
CA TRP A 226 8.65 4.34 9.45
C TRP A 226 7.43 4.88 8.70
N LEU A 227 6.61 5.75 9.31
CA LEU A 227 5.50 6.40 8.60
C LEU A 227 5.98 7.20 7.39
N ASN A 228 7.20 7.72 7.47
CA ASN A 228 7.86 8.48 6.41
C ASN A 228 8.74 7.64 5.49
N ALA A 229 8.95 6.35 5.77
CA ALA A 229 9.86 5.52 4.98
C ALA A 229 9.36 5.35 3.54
N ALA A 230 10.27 5.26 2.57
CA ALA A 230 9.90 4.99 1.18
C ALA A 230 9.26 3.61 1.04
N ASN A 231 9.71 2.66 1.85
CA ASN A 231 9.21 1.30 1.92
C ASN A 231 8.27 1.07 3.12
N ALA A 232 7.58 2.11 3.60
CA ALA A 232 6.60 1.96 4.68
C ALA A 232 5.60 0.85 4.33
N PRO A 233 5.29 -0.07 5.26
CA PRO A 233 4.38 -1.17 4.95
C PRO A 233 3.00 -0.58 4.66
N THR A 234 2.32 -1.15 3.69
CA THR A 234 0.87 -0.97 3.56
C THR A 234 0.15 -2.14 4.18
N TRP A 235 -1.09 -1.95 4.62
CA TRP A 235 -1.99 -3.01 5.04
C TRP A 235 -2.93 -3.37 3.90
N ASP A 236 -2.76 -4.57 3.35
CA ASP A 236 -3.42 -4.98 2.11
C ASP A 236 -4.06 -6.37 2.24
N GLU A 237 -4.90 -6.67 1.24
CA GLU A 237 -5.50 -7.98 1.05
C GLU A 237 -4.59 -8.82 0.15
N LEU A 238 -4.28 -10.04 0.56
CA LEU A 238 -3.73 -11.04 -0.35
C LEU A 238 -4.86 -11.47 -1.30
N VAL A 239 -4.64 -11.23 -2.59
CA VAL A 239 -5.56 -11.63 -3.66
C VAL A 239 -4.94 -12.79 -4.42
N ASP A 240 -5.66 -13.90 -4.46
CA ASP A 240 -5.38 -15.01 -5.36
C ASP A 240 -5.53 -14.54 -6.82
N PRO A 241 -4.47 -14.57 -7.64
CA PRO A 241 -4.54 -14.07 -9.02
C PRO A 241 -5.31 -15.02 -9.96
N ASP A 242 -5.47 -16.29 -9.59
CA ASP A 242 -6.13 -17.32 -10.39
C ASP A 242 -7.03 -18.24 -9.53
N PRO A 243 -8.04 -17.68 -8.82
CA PRO A 243 -8.83 -18.44 -7.88
C PRO A 243 -9.61 -19.56 -8.57
N GLN A 244 -9.71 -20.71 -7.91
CA GLN A 244 -10.49 -21.84 -8.40
C GLN A 244 -11.93 -21.43 -8.73
N SER A 245 -12.37 -21.73 -9.96
CA SER A 245 -13.71 -21.37 -10.42
C SER A 245 -14.78 -22.24 -9.75
N TYR A 246 -15.80 -21.59 -9.16
CA TYR A 246 -17.01 -22.27 -8.71
C TYR A 246 -18.10 -22.24 -9.81
N PRO A 247 -18.76 -23.38 -10.13
CA PRO A 247 -18.50 -24.76 -9.67
C PRO A 247 -17.35 -25.47 -10.44
N PRO A 248 -16.71 -26.51 -9.87
CA PRO A 248 -17.04 -27.22 -8.62
C PRO A 248 -16.60 -26.45 -7.35
N ALA A 249 -16.92 -27.01 -6.16
CA ALA A 249 -16.40 -26.50 -4.89
C ALA A 249 -14.87 -26.55 -4.85
N PHE A 250 -14.27 -25.61 -4.10
CA PHE A 250 -12.82 -25.57 -3.85
C PHE A 250 -12.27 -26.95 -3.43
N SER A 251 -11.14 -27.32 -4.00
CA SER A 251 -10.44 -28.56 -3.64
C SER A 251 -8.93 -28.36 -3.59
N VAL A 252 -8.32 -28.84 -2.50
CA VAL A 252 -6.85 -28.87 -2.34
C VAL A 252 -6.15 -29.73 -3.40
N SER A 253 -6.87 -30.65 -4.05
CA SER A 253 -6.32 -31.50 -5.11
C SER A 253 -6.31 -30.85 -6.50
N SER A 254 -6.94 -29.68 -6.66
CA SER A 254 -7.07 -28.97 -7.94
C SER A 254 -6.56 -27.54 -7.88
N MET A 255 -5.65 -27.25 -6.96
CA MET A 255 -5.02 -25.93 -6.85
C MET A 255 -4.17 -25.63 -8.09
N ILE A 256 -4.13 -24.35 -8.48
CA ILE A 256 -3.46 -23.89 -9.70
C ILE A 256 -2.51 -22.74 -9.39
N GLY A 257 -1.79 -22.24 -10.40
CA GLY A 257 -0.85 -21.15 -10.19
C GLY A 257 0.27 -21.44 -9.18
N ASP A 258 0.75 -20.35 -8.59
CA ASP A 258 1.80 -20.37 -7.57
C ASP A 258 1.23 -20.65 -6.18
N PHE A 259 0.06 -20.08 -5.88
CA PHE A 259 -0.67 -20.32 -4.63
C PHE A 259 -2.18 -20.19 -4.81
N ASP A 260 -2.92 -20.84 -3.91
CA ASP A 260 -4.34 -20.61 -3.67
C ASP A 260 -4.56 -20.13 -2.22
N ILE A 261 -5.73 -19.55 -1.93
CA ILE A 261 -6.16 -19.17 -0.58
C ILE A 261 -7.24 -20.12 -0.08
N LEU A 262 -7.05 -20.73 1.09
CA LEU A 262 -8.03 -21.64 1.69
C LEU A 262 -9.32 -20.88 2.07
N PRO A 263 -10.47 -21.09 1.41
CA PRO A 263 -11.69 -20.31 1.66
C PRO A 263 -12.23 -20.58 3.07
N SER A 264 -12.86 -19.61 3.71
CA SER A 264 -13.56 -19.82 5.00
C SER A 264 -14.67 -20.86 4.86
N PHE A 265 -15.14 -21.39 6.00
CA PHE A 265 -16.32 -22.25 6.01
C PHE A 265 -17.59 -21.48 5.60
N ASP A 266 -18.40 -22.09 4.75
CA ASP A 266 -19.66 -21.53 4.28
C ASP A 266 -20.69 -21.44 5.41
N PRO A 267 -21.39 -20.30 5.55
CA PRO A 267 -22.42 -20.13 6.55
C PRO A 267 -23.48 -21.24 6.49
N GLY A 268 -23.71 -21.93 7.61
CA GLY A 268 -24.76 -22.94 7.75
C GLY A 268 -24.48 -24.32 7.13
N GLY A 269 -23.41 -24.47 6.34
CA GLY A 269 -23.08 -25.73 5.65
C GLY A 269 -21.77 -26.39 6.09
N GLY A 270 -20.83 -25.64 6.68
CA GLY A 270 -19.53 -26.16 7.11
C GLY A 270 -18.63 -26.67 5.97
N GLY A 271 -19.07 -26.53 4.71
CA GLY A 271 -18.25 -26.77 3.53
C GLY A 271 -17.31 -25.59 3.25
N ARG A 272 -16.35 -25.77 2.35
CA ARG A 272 -15.51 -24.69 1.80
C ARG A 272 -15.72 -24.67 0.29
N THR A 273 -16.78 -24.02 -0.17
CA THR A 273 -17.09 -24.01 -1.62
C THR A 273 -16.20 -23.07 -2.42
N GLY A 274 -15.52 -22.12 -1.77
CA GLY A 274 -14.85 -20.99 -2.42
C GLY A 274 -15.70 -19.72 -2.45
N LEU A 275 -16.98 -19.79 -2.10
CA LEU A 275 -17.88 -18.62 -2.06
C LEU A 275 -17.67 -17.73 -0.84
N THR A 276 -17.10 -18.28 0.24
CA THR A 276 -16.81 -17.54 1.47
C THR A 276 -15.30 -17.24 1.56
N PRO A 277 -14.87 -15.99 1.37
CA PRO A 277 -13.45 -15.64 1.41
C PRO A 277 -12.79 -15.94 2.76
N GLN A 278 -11.50 -16.26 2.75
CA GLN A 278 -10.69 -16.47 3.97
C GLN A 278 -10.61 -15.18 4.79
N ILE A 279 -11.12 -15.15 6.02
CA ILE A 279 -11.11 -13.92 6.83
C ILE A 279 -9.69 -13.48 7.22
N GLU A 280 -8.75 -14.41 7.32
CA GLU A 280 -7.35 -14.17 7.68
C GLU A 280 -6.46 -14.08 6.43
N ARG A 281 -6.78 -13.19 5.48
CA ARG A 281 -6.01 -13.00 4.23
C ARG A 281 -5.40 -11.61 4.09
N PHE A 282 -5.30 -10.88 5.19
CA PHE A 282 -4.75 -9.53 5.21
C PHE A 282 -3.41 -9.53 5.93
N GLY A 283 -2.56 -8.58 5.58
CA GLY A 283 -1.30 -8.38 6.28
C GLY A 283 -0.53 -7.21 5.71
N THR A 284 0.73 -7.10 6.11
CA THR A 284 1.60 -6.06 5.55
C THR A 284 1.94 -6.39 4.10
N SER A 285 2.15 -5.36 3.27
CA SER A 285 2.66 -5.53 1.90
C SER A 285 3.94 -6.37 1.87
N TRP A 286 4.79 -6.22 2.88
CA TRP A 286 6.02 -7.00 3.03
C TRP A 286 5.75 -8.50 3.17
N SER A 287 4.80 -8.88 4.02
CA SER A 287 4.41 -10.29 4.23
C SER A 287 3.69 -10.86 3.01
N ILE A 288 2.83 -10.06 2.36
CA ILE A 288 2.13 -10.44 1.13
C ILE A 288 3.13 -10.67 -0.01
N GLU A 289 4.13 -9.80 -0.13
CA GLU A 289 5.17 -9.94 -1.15
C GLU A 289 6.07 -11.15 -0.87
N LEU A 290 6.51 -11.34 0.39
CA LEU A 290 7.23 -12.54 0.80
C LEU A 290 6.42 -13.80 0.48
N PHE A 291 5.12 -13.80 0.72
CA PHE A 291 4.24 -14.92 0.42
C PHE A 291 4.13 -15.19 -1.08
N THR A 292 3.89 -14.14 -1.87
CA THR A 292 3.75 -14.25 -3.33
C THR A 292 5.04 -14.76 -3.97
N GLN A 293 6.18 -14.11 -3.67
CA GLN A 293 7.48 -14.49 -4.22
C GLN A 293 7.94 -15.86 -3.72
N GLY A 294 7.73 -16.13 -2.42
CA GLY A 294 8.04 -17.42 -1.79
C GLY A 294 7.23 -18.56 -2.42
N SER A 295 5.95 -18.35 -2.69
CA SER A 295 5.07 -19.33 -3.35
C SER A 295 5.52 -19.64 -4.77
N ALA A 296 5.82 -18.61 -5.58
CA ALA A 296 6.31 -18.79 -6.95
C ALA A 296 7.63 -19.57 -6.97
N LEU A 297 8.56 -19.23 -6.07
CA LEU A 297 9.84 -19.94 -5.96
C LEU A 297 9.65 -21.38 -5.45
N ALA A 298 8.77 -21.60 -4.46
CA ALA A 298 8.44 -22.93 -3.96
C ALA A 298 7.81 -23.81 -5.06
N LYS A 299 6.86 -23.26 -5.82
CA LYS A 299 6.22 -23.92 -6.96
C LYS A 299 7.25 -24.35 -7.99
N SER A 300 8.19 -23.47 -8.34
CA SER A 300 9.25 -23.79 -9.31
C SER A 300 10.18 -24.92 -8.87
N ARG A 301 10.39 -25.08 -7.55
CA ARG A 301 11.30 -26.09 -6.96
C ARG A 301 10.62 -27.43 -6.74
N THR A 302 9.39 -27.39 -6.25
CA THR A 302 8.68 -28.58 -5.75
C THR A 302 7.62 -29.09 -6.73
N GLY A 303 7.14 -28.23 -7.64
CA GLY A 303 5.95 -28.47 -8.44
C GLY A 303 4.63 -28.31 -7.67
N ILE A 304 4.68 -28.01 -6.37
CA ILE A 304 3.53 -27.93 -5.47
C ILE A 304 3.00 -26.49 -5.46
N THR A 305 1.71 -26.32 -5.70
CA THR A 305 1.02 -25.04 -5.47
C THR A 305 0.85 -24.85 -3.96
N GLN A 306 1.21 -23.67 -3.46
CA GLN A 306 1.10 -23.39 -2.03
C GLN A 306 -0.35 -23.07 -1.66
N LEU A 307 -0.77 -23.45 -0.45
CA LEU A 307 -2.10 -23.10 0.05
C LEU A 307 -1.95 -22.25 1.30
N MET A 308 -2.39 -20.99 1.22
CA MET A 308 -2.41 -20.10 2.36
C MET A 308 -3.58 -20.46 3.28
N ASN A 309 -3.29 -20.85 4.51
CA ASN A 309 -4.30 -21.15 5.52
C ASN A 309 -4.78 -19.87 6.22
N GLY A 310 -3.86 -19.04 6.69
CA GLY A 310 -4.15 -17.76 7.36
C GLY A 310 -2.92 -16.84 7.40
N MET A 311 -3.17 -15.54 7.53
CA MET A 311 -2.16 -14.50 7.71
C MET A 311 -2.56 -13.52 8.83
N SER A 312 -3.59 -12.71 8.61
CA SER A 312 -4.19 -11.84 9.63
C SER A 312 -5.57 -11.38 9.20
N THR A 313 -6.41 -11.00 10.16
CA THR A 313 -7.73 -10.41 9.88
C THR A 313 -7.60 -9.01 9.31
N LEU A 314 -8.71 -8.48 8.79
CA LEU A 314 -8.77 -7.15 8.19
C LEU A 314 -8.21 -6.02 9.09
N ASP A 315 -8.28 -6.16 10.41
CA ASP A 315 -7.78 -5.18 11.37
C ASP A 315 -6.45 -5.54 12.05
N GLY A 316 -5.97 -6.76 11.84
CA GLY A 316 -4.76 -7.26 12.47
C GLY A 316 -4.85 -7.56 13.95
N TYR A 317 -6.04 -7.48 14.57
CA TYR A 317 -6.24 -7.71 16.01
C TYR A 317 -6.76 -9.11 16.32
N ASP A 318 -7.72 -9.55 15.52
CA ASP A 318 -8.35 -10.84 15.70
C ASP A 318 -7.54 -11.93 15.00
N SER A 319 -7.52 -13.11 15.61
CA SER A 319 -7.26 -14.34 14.89
C SER A 319 -8.12 -15.42 15.52
N SER A 320 -9.16 -15.82 14.79
CA SER A 320 -10.19 -16.70 15.29
C SER A 320 -10.31 -17.99 14.49
N ALA A 321 -9.69 -18.07 13.31
CA ALA A 321 -9.83 -19.24 12.46
C ALA A 321 -8.84 -20.36 12.79
N PHE A 322 -7.61 -20.04 13.20
CA PHE A 322 -6.56 -21.06 13.43
C PHE A 322 -5.87 -20.94 14.79
N HIS A 323 -5.18 -19.84 15.12
CA HIS A 323 -4.61 -19.62 16.46
C HIS A 323 -4.19 -18.15 16.68
N SER A 324 -4.10 -17.72 17.94
CA SER A 324 -4.05 -16.30 18.34
C SER A 324 -2.82 -15.49 17.90
N THR A 325 -1.89 -16.07 17.15
CA THR A 325 -0.62 -15.42 16.80
C THR A 325 -0.73 -14.51 15.60
N HIS A 326 -1.66 -14.76 14.66
CA HIS A 326 -1.87 -14.05 13.38
C HIS A 326 -2.31 -12.59 13.52
N ARG A 327 -1.48 -11.79 14.17
CA ARG A 327 -1.75 -10.40 14.50
C ARG A 327 -0.71 -9.53 13.83
N ALA A 328 -1.11 -8.30 13.51
CA ALA A 328 -0.25 -7.33 12.85
C ALA A 328 0.35 -7.78 11.51
N GLY A 329 -0.20 -8.83 10.87
CA GLY A 329 0.07 -9.12 9.46
C GLY A 329 1.49 -9.61 9.18
N MET A 330 2.14 -10.19 10.19
CA MET A 330 3.52 -10.68 10.12
C MET A 330 3.63 -12.19 10.35
N ASP A 331 2.51 -12.91 10.30
CA ASP A 331 2.46 -14.36 10.46
C ASP A 331 1.80 -14.96 9.22
N ILE A 332 2.29 -16.11 8.77
CA ILE A 332 1.76 -16.79 7.58
C ILE A 332 1.71 -18.29 7.86
N ASP A 333 0.53 -18.89 7.71
CA ASP A 333 0.37 -20.34 7.75
C ASP A 333 0.26 -20.90 6.33
N ILE A 334 1.14 -21.84 5.99
CA ILE A 334 1.13 -22.56 4.72
C ILE A 334 0.73 -24.01 4.99
N HIS A 335 -0.28 -24.51 4.28
CA HIS A 335 -0.73 -25.89 4.40
C HIS A 335 0.40 -26.91 4.19
N VAL A 336 0.39 -28.00 4.96
CA VAL A 336 1.25 -29.16 4.73
C VAL A 336 0.45 -30.45 4.69
N ASP A 337 0.76 -31.33 3.73
CA ASP A 337 0.00 -32.55 3.46
C ASP A 337 0.21 -33.64 4.54
N TYR A 338 -0.77 -34.54 4.66
CA TYR A 338 -0.88 -35.55 5.73
C TYR A 338 0.38 -36.37 6.07
N PRO A 339 1.28 -36.78 5.14
CA PRO A 339 2.50 -37.50 5.54
C PRO A 339 3.51 -36.64 6.31
N SER A 340 3.37 -35.31 6.29
CA SER A 340 4.23 -34.36 7.01
C SER A 340 3.63 -33.90 8.36
N GLN A 341 2.35 -34.21 8.59
CA GLN A 341 1.62 -33.87 9.82
C GLN A 341 1.92 -34.82 10.99
N VAL A 342 2.69 -35.88 10.76
CA VAL A 342 3.16 -36.78 11.81
C VAL A 342 4.33 -36.17 12.56
N LEU A 343 4.47 -36.52 13.83
CA LEU A 343 5.69 -36.20 14.57
C LEU A 343 6.86 -36.91 13.90
N GLY A 344 7.96 -36.19 13.69
CA GLY A 344 9.14 -36.71 12.98
C GLY A 344 9.66 -38.00 13.61
N ASN A 345 10.17 -38.90 12.76
CA ASN A 345 10.67 -40.22 13.13
C ASN A 345 12.18 -40.36 12.96
N GLY A 346 12.87 -39.28 12.59
CA GLY A 346 14.32 -39.23 12.34
C GLY A 346 14.71 -39.48 10.88
N VAL A 347 13.75 -39.67 9.97
CA VAL A 347 14.00 -39.95 8.55
C VAL A 347 13.10 -39.06 7.69
N VAL A 348 13.73 -38.10 6.99
CA VAL A 348 13.04 -37.22 6.04
C VAL A 348 12.47 -38.04 4.88
N ASN A 349 11.15 -38.05 4.75
CA ASN A 349 10.43 -38.62 3.62
C ASN A 349 10.21 -37.58 2.51
N ALA A 350 9.63 -38.00 1.37
CA ALA A 350 9.45 -37.12 0.21
C ALA A 350 8.52 -35.93 0.47
N ALA A 351 7.46 -36.10 1.28
CA ALA A 351 6.55 -35.01 1.62
C ALA A 351 7.24 -34.00 2.56
N GLU A 352 7.98 -34.50 3.56
CA GLU A 352 8.78 -33.65 4.45
C GLU A 352 9.86 -32.88 3.69
N GLN A 353 10.52 -33.53 2.71
CA GLN A 353 11.46 -32.86 1.81
C GLN A 353 10.79 -31.74 1.00
N GLY A 354 9.57 -31.95 0.50
CA GLY A 354 8.79 -30.90 -0.16
C GLY A 354 8.55 -29.68 0.74
N VAL A 355 8.20 -29.90 2.01
CA VAL A 355 8.02 -28.80 2.98
C VAL A 355 9.35 -28.10 3.29
N ILE A 356 10.45 -28.85 3.41
CA ILE A 356 11.80 -28.29 3.58
C ILE A 356 12.17 -27.41 2.38
N ASP A 357 11.92 -27.88 1.16
CA ASP A 357 12.22 -27.14 -0.07
C ASP A 357 11.35 -25.88 -0.20
N THR A 358 10.07 -25.95 0.20
CA THR A 358 9.19 -24.78 0.34
C THR A 358 9.77 -23.77 1.34
N ALA A 359 10.14 -24.20 2.55
CA ALA A 359 10.72 -23.29 3.56
C ALA A 359 12.00 -22.61 3.04
N VAL A 360 12.86 -23.36 2.35
CA VAL A 360 14.07 -22.84 1.73
C VAL A 360 13.76 -21.86 0.59
N ALA A 361 12.67 -22.06 -0.17
CA ALA A 361 12.21 -21.09 -1.16
C ALA A 361 11.80 -19.76 -0.52
N TYR A 362 11.07 -19.77 0.60
CA TYR A 362 10.67 -18.53 1.28
C TYR A 362 11.87 -17.78 1.89
N LEU A 363 12.86 -18.50 2.42
CA LEU A 363 14.11 -17.89 2.86
C LEU A 363 14.83 -17.19 1.71
N ASP A 364 14.94 -17.87 0.56
CA ASP A 364 15.64 -17.33 -0.59
C ASP A 364 14.88 -16.16 -1.23
N ALA A 365 13.54 -16.21 -1.25
CA ALA A 365 12.70 -15.10 -1.70
C ALA A 365 12.91 -13.86 -0.82
N GLY A 366 12.87 -14.01 0.50
CA GLY A 366 13.14 -12.89 1.42
C GLY A 366 14.59 -12.34 1.36
N LEU A 367 15.55 -13.11 0.84
CA LEU A 367 16.93 -12.66 0.63
C LEU A 367 17.16 -12.00 -0.74
N ALA A 368 16.43 -12.47 -1.75
CA ALA A 368 16.53 -11.96 -3.12
C ALA A 368 15.56 -10.79 -3.41
N GLY A 369 14.54 -10.63 -2.56
CA GLY A 369 13.53 -9.60 -2.68
C GLY A 369 14.11 -8.19 -2.64
N GLU A 370 13.34 -7.27 -3.20
CA GLU A 370 13.68 -5.85 -3.22
C GLU A 370 13.63 -5.24 -1.81
N ALA A 371 13.96 -3.95 -1.69
CA ALA A 371 13.93 -3.25 -0.41
C ALA A 371 12.56 -3.24 0.30
N ASP A 372 11.50 -3.65 -0.41
CA ASP A 372 10.12 -3.69 0.06
C ASP A 372 9.66 -5.10 0.44
N THR A 373 10.47 -6.14 0.20
CA THR A 373 10.07 -7.53 0.50
C THR A 373 10.38 -7.89 1.95
N GLY A 374 9.41 -8.46 2.65
CA GLY A 374 9.63 -9.02 3.98
C GLY A 374 10.63 -10.19 3.95
N ARG A 375 11.22 -10.50 5.11
CA ARG A 375 12.09 -11.69 5.24
C ARG A 375 11.51 -12.69 6.22
N VAL A 376 11.91 -13.95 6.14
CA VAL A 376 11.57 -14.93 7.17
C VAL A 376 12.36 -14.62 8.44
N ALA A 377 11.67 -14.33 9.53
CA ALA A 377 12.25 -14.21 10.87
C ALA A 377 12.45 -15.58 11.51
N ARG A 378 11.45 -16.45 11.38
CA ARG A 378 11.41 -17.77 12.00
C ARG A 378 10.40 -18.67 11.29
N PHE A 379 10.66 -19.98 11.32
CA PHE A 379 9.66 -21.01 11.07
C PHE A 379 9.20 -21.68 12.35
N ILE A 380 7.93 -22.09 12.39
CA ILE A 380 7.37 -22.97 13.42
C ILE A 380 6.80 -24.21 12.75
N THR A 381 7.17 -25.38 13.23
CA THR A 381 6.64 -26.67 12.75
C THR A 381 6.50 -27.66 13.90
N SER A 382 5.56 -28.59 13.81
CA SER A 382 5.43 -29.70 14.76
C SER A 382 6.28 -30.92 14.41
N ASN A 383 6.91 -30.92 13.23
CA ASN A 383 7.67 -32.07 12.74
C ASN A 383 9.19 -31.84 12.90
N SER A 384 9.84 -32.69 13.71
CA SER A 384 11.27 -32.60 13.98
C SER A 384 12.16 -32.85 12.75
N ASP A 385 11.71 -33.67 11.81
CA ASP A 385 12.47 -34.00 10.60
C ASP A 385 12.48 -32.82 9.64
N ILE A 386 11.34 -32.14 9.48
CA ILE A 386 11.23 -30.86 8.76
C ILE A 386 12.13 -29.81 9.39
N ARG A 387 12.05 -29.63 10.72
CA ARG A 387 12.91 -28.68 11.45
C ARG A 387 14.39 -28.96 11.18
N ASN A 388 14.82 -30.21 11.34
CA ASN A 388 16.22 -30.60 11.18
C ASN A 388 16.67 -30.41 9.72
N GLY A 389 15.81 -30.74 8.75
CA GLY A 389 16.08 -30.54 7.34
C GLY A 389 16.26 -29.07 6.95
N ILE A 390 15.41 -28.17 7.46
CA ILE A 390 15.56 -26.72 7.25
C ILE A 390 16.90 -26.24 7.81
N LEU A 391 17.23 -26.62 9.05
CA LEU A 391 18.49 -26.24 9.70
C LEU A 391 19.73 -26.78 8.95
N ALA A 392 19.63 -27.97 8.36
CA ALA A 392 20.69 -28.55 7.54
C ALA A 392 20.86 -27.81 6.22
N ALA A 393 19.76 -27.43 5.55
CA ALA A 393 19.78 -26.73 4.27
C ALA A 393 20.15 -25.24 4.38
N ARG A 394 19.77 -24.59 5.48
CA ARG A 394 20.01 -23.18 5.78
C ARG A 394 20.48 -23.01 7.23
N PRO A 395 21.77 -23.27 7.51
CA PRO A 395 22.33 -23.08 8.84
C PRO A 395 22.15 -21.63 9.31
N GLY A 396 21.65 -21.43 10.54
CA GLY A 396 21.42 -20.10 11.12
C GLY A 396 19.97 -19.61 11.04
N THR A 397 19.10 -20.29 10.27
CA THR A 397 17.67 -20.01 10.30
C THR A 397 17.07 -20.34 11.67
N SER A 398 16.22 -19.45 12.20
CA SER A 398 15.44 -19.72 13.40
C SER A 398 14.30 -20.68 13.08
N VAL A 399 14.28 -21.85 13.72
CA VAL A 399 13.20 -22.85 13.55
C VAL A 399 12.78 -23.37 14.92
N PHE A 400 11.53 -23.12 15.29
CA PHE A 400 10.91 -23.58 16.52
C PHE A 400 10.17 -24.90 16.30
N LEU A 401 10.37 -25.85 17.20
CA LEU A 401 9.60 -27.10 17.22
C LEU A 401 8.40 -26.91 18.16
N ASP A 402 7.20 -26.87 17.61
CA ASP A 402 5.98 -26.85 18.40
C ASP A 402 5.58 -28.27 18.81
N THR A 403 5.53 -28.54 20.12
CA THR A 403 5.08 -29.84 20.65
C THR A 403 3.62 -29.83 21.11
N SER A 404 2.90 -28.72 20.95
CA SER A 404 1.51 -28.57 21.40
C SER A 404 0.48 -29.09 20.40
N ASN A 405 0.91 -29.57 19.23
CA ASN A 405 0.09 -29.94 18.08
C ASN A 405 -0.67 -28.76 17.42
N GLY A 406 -0.41 -27.52 17.80
CA GLY A 406 -1.03 -26.34 17.19
C GLY A 406 -0.67 -26.17 15.72
N HIS A 407 0.52 -26.63 15.33
CA HIS A 407 1.08 -26.48 13.97
C HIS A 407 1.27 -27.83 13.27
N LEU A 408 0.32 -28.76 13.40
CA LEU A 408 0.43 -30.08 12.74
C LEU A 408 0.14 -30.01 11.24
N ASN A 409 -0.84 -29.21 10.83
CA ASN A 409 -1.36 -29.16 9.46
C ASN A 409 -0.81 -27.98 8.64
N HIS A 410 0.18 -27.25 9.16
CA HIS A 410 0.81 -26.16 8.46
C HIS A 410 2.26 -25.93 8.90
N LEU A 411 3.03 -25.29 8.01
CA LEU A 411 4.28 -24.61 8.33
C LEU A 411 3.93 -23.15 8.61
N HIS A 412 4.28 -22.67 9.80
CA HIS A 412 4.07 -21.27 10.17
C HIS A 412 5.34 -20.47 9.97
N ILE A 413 5.19 -19.26 9.46
CA ILE A 413 6.25 -18.32 9.13
C ILE A 413 6.01 -17.03 9.89
N ASP A 414 6.91 -16.69 10.81
CA ASP A 414 7.03 -15.32 11.28
C ASP A 414 7.80 -14.53 10.21
N ALA A 415 7.16 -13.54 9.60
CA ALA A 415 7.79 -12.57 8.75
C ALA A 415 8.44 -11.44 9.57
N ALA A 416 9.46 -10.82 9.00
CA ALA A 416 10.12 -9.64 9.53
C ALA A 416 10.13 -8.52 8.49
N PRO A 417 10.08 -7.25 8.93
CA PRO A 417 10.20 -6.11 8.04
C PRO A 417 11.55 -6.11 7.31
N PRO A 418 11.62 -5.56 6.09
CA PRO A 418 12.88 -5.24 5.44
C PRO A 418 13.67 -4.19 6.23
N ALA A 419 14.88 -3.86 5.76
CA ALA A 419 15.58 -2.70 6.27
C ALA A 419 14.82 -1.42 5.90
N ARG A 420 14.69 -0.47 6.83
CA ARG A 420 14.00 0.79 6.55
C ARG A 420 14.75 1.60 5.50
N VAL A 421 14.06 1.97 4.43
CA VAL A 421 14.56 2.91 3.42
C VAL A 421 14.09 4.31 3.79
N THR A 422 15.03 5.24 3.95
CA THR A 422 14.71 6.64 4.25
C THR A 422 13.80 7.21 3.18
N GLY A 423 12.71 7.85 3.61
CA GLY A 423 11.82 8.55 2.71
C GLY A 423 12.47 9.74 2.03
N LEU A 424 12.03 10.03 0.82
CA LEU A 424 12.62 11.08 -0.01
C LEU A 424 11.97 12.44 0.27
N ALA A 425 12.79 13.48 0.35
CA ALA A 425 12.33 14.87 0.35
C ALA A 425 11.99 15.30 -1.08
N ASN A 426 10.96 16.14 -1.25
CA ASN A 426 10.59 16.72 -2.55
C ASN A 426 11.81 17.28 -3.30
N LEU A 427 11.87 16.97 -4.60
CA LEU A 427 12.95 17.45 -5.46
C LEU A 427 12.91 18.98 -5.50
N ALA A 428 14.05 19.63 -5.29
CA ALA A 428 14.10 21.08 -5.40
C ALA A 428 13.84 21.49 -6.86
N GLY A 429 12.86 22.37 -7.09
CA GLY A 429 12.46 22.79 -8.44
C GLY A 429 11.42 21.89 -9.12
N ASP A 430 11.02 20.78 -8.50
CA ASP A 430 9.84 19.98 -8.88
C ASP A 430 8.61 20.64 -8.25
N PHE A 431 7.97 21.51 -9.03
CA PHE A 431 6.88 22.36 -8.58
C PHE A 431 5.51 21.72 -8.80
N ASN A 432 5.41 20.73 -9.68
CA ASN A 432 4.18 19.97 -9.88
C ASN A 432 4.14 18.64 -9.08
N LEU A 433 5.25 18.28 -8.44
CA LEU A 433 5.47 17.08 -7.63
C LEU A 433 5.37 15.76 -8.42
N ASP A 434 5.63 15.78 -9.73
CA ASP A 434 5.59 14.59 -10.60
C ASP A 434 6.89 13.75 -10.57
N ASP A 435 7.78 14.05 -9.62
CA ASP A 435 9.06 13.38 -9.41
C ASP A 435 10.09 13.64 -10.52
N ARG A 436 9.88 14.69 -11.32
CA ARG A 436 10.80 15.20 -12.34
C ARG A 436 10.93 16.71 -12.22
N VAL A 437 12.05 17.25 -12.70
CA VAL A 437 12.24 18.70 -12.85
C VAL A 437 12.39 19.01 -14.32
N ASP A 438 11.31 19.41 -14.98
CA ASP A 438 11.25 19.63 -16.42
C ASP A 438 10.45 20.88 -16.84
N LEU A 439 10.02 20.95 -18.10
CA LEU A 439 9.30 22.13 -18.63
C LEU A 439 7.89 22.30 -18.03
N ALA A 440 7.28 21.23 -17.50
CA ALA A 440 6.01 21.31 -16.79
C ALA A 440 6.17 22.12 -15.50
N ASP A 441 7.26 21.93 -14.75
CA ASP A 441 7.57 22.71 -13.56
C ASP A 441 7.80 24.18 -13.86
N TYR A 442 8.48 24.48 -14.97
CA TYR A 442 8.63 25.87 -15.41
C TYR A 442 7.27 26.53 -15.64
N THR A 443 6.31 25.79 -16.20
CA THR A 443 4.96 26.28 -16.44
C THR A 443 4.23 26.53 -15.12
N ALA A 444 4.29 25.58 -14.17
CA ALA A 444 3.75 25.74 -12.82
C ALA A 444 4.37 26.96 -12.09
N TRP A 445 5.69 27.09 -12.15
CA TRP A 445 6.41 28.24 -11.59
C TRP A 445 5.95 29.56 -12.20
N ARG A 446 5.94 29.65 -13.53
CA ARG A 446 5.60 30.88 -14.25
C ARG A 446 4.16 31.30 -13.98
N ASP A 447 3.23 30.34 -14.02
CA ASP A 447 1.81 30.62 -13.85
C ASP A 447 1.49 30.98 -12.38
N GLY A 448 2.30 30.49 -11.44
CA GLY A 448 2.29 30.87 -10.03
C GLY A 448 3.25 32.01 -9.65
N LEU A 449 3.96 32.65 -10.58
CA LEU A 449 4.93 33.70 -10.26
C LEU A 449 4.23 34.93 -9.65
N ASP A 450 4.80 35.45 -8.56
CA ASP A 450 4.22 36.52 -7.75
C ASP A 450 2.86 36.17 -7.12
N ARG A 451 2.52 34.87 -7.08
CA ARG A 451 1.30 34.35 -6.42
C ARG A 451 1.60 33.23 -5.43
N VAL A 452 2.31 32.21 -5.88
CA VAL A 452 2.71 31.02 -5.10
C VAL A 452 4.24 30.91 -5.07
N TYR A 453 4.89 31.26 -6.17
CA TYR A 453 6.33 31.19 -6.35
C TYR A 453 6.98 32.56 -6.45
N THR A 454 8.26 32.60 -6.10
CA THR A 454 9.11 33.77 -6.17
C THR A 454 10.08 33.70 -7.35
N ALA A 455 10.71 34.83 -7.68
CA ALA A 455 11.78 34.86 -8.67
C ALA A 455 13.00 34.01 -8.25
N SER A 456 13.25 33.81 -6.95
CA SER A 456 14.35 32.94 -6.49
C SER A 456 14.10 31.46 -6.75
N ASP A 457 12.84 31.01 -6.78
CA ASP A 457 12.50 29.61 -7.03
C ASP A 457 12.90 29.16 -8.44
N TYR A 458 12.94 30.09 -9.39
CA TYR A 458 13.50 29.83 -10.72
C TYR A 458 14.92 29.26 -10.67
N SER A 459 15.75 29.72 -9.73
CA SER A 459 17.13 29.23 -9.58
C SER A 459 17.16 27.76 -9.14
N SER A 460 16.21 27.34 -8.29
CA SER A 460 16.05 25.94 -7.89
C SER A 460 15.68 25.07 -9.09
N TRP A 461 14.75 25.53 -9.94
CA TRP A 461 14.40 24.83 -11.17
C TRP A 461 15.58 24.74 -12.14
N VAL A 462 16.28 25.84 -12.41
CA VAL A 462 17.46 25.85 -13.32
C VAL A 462 18.54 24.90 -12.82
N PHE A 463 18.84 24.89 -11.51
CA PHE A 463 19.89 24.05 -10.94
C PHE A 463 19.56 22.56 -11.03
N ASN A 464 18.27 22.21 -10.98
CA ASN A 464 17.83 20.82 -10.96
C ASN A 464 17.19 20.36 -12.28
N PHE A 465 17.16 21.18 -13.34
CA PHE A 465 16.51 20.82 -14.60
C PHE A 465 17.07 19.51 -15.18
N GLY A 466 16.18 18.59 -15.54
CA GLY A 466 16.50 17.25 -16.03
C GLY A 466 16.79 16.24 -14.92
N THR A 467 16.75 16.64 -13.64
CA THR A 467 16.76 15.67 -12.55
C THR A 467 15.45 14.90 -12.53
N THR A 468 15.53 13.62 -12.23
CA THR A 468 14.38 12.74 -12.03
C THR A 468 14.66 11.95 -10.78
N ARG A 469 13.67 11.88 -9.89
CA ARG A 469 13.74 10.96 -8.77
C ARG A 469 13.57 9.58 -9.37
N LEU A 470 14.63 8.78 -9.30
CA LEU A 470 14.53 7.38 -9.61
C LEU A 470 13.59 6.78 -8.55
N GLY A 471 12.40 6.35 -8.96
CA GLY A 471 11.63 5.40 -8.17
C GLY A 471 12.52 4.19 -7.89
N ALA A 472 12.28 3.48 -6.79
CA ALA A 472 12.85 2.15 -6.62
C ALA A 472 12.60 1.40 -7.93
N ALA A 473 13.66 1.04 -8.66
CA ALA A 473 13.51 0.36 -9.92
C ALA A 473 12.82 -0.96 -9.57
N VAL A 474 11.55 -1.12 -9.94
CA VAL A 474 10.90 -2.41 -9.85
C VAL A 474 11.71 -3.30 -10.77
N ALA A 475 12.51 -4.21 -10.22
CA ALA A 475 13.16 -5.24 -10.99
C ALA A 475 12.04 -6.08 -11.60
N VAL A 476 11.65 -5.74 -12.82
CA VAL A 476 10.73 -6.56 -13.60
C VAL A 476 11.43 -7.90 -13.73
N PRO A 477 10.89 -9.00 -13.17
CA PRO A 477 11.51 -10.32 -13.31
C PRO A 477 11.66 -10.56 -14.80
N GLU A 478 12.90 -10.72 -15.29
CA GLU A 478 13.13 -10.88 -16.72
C GLU A 478 12.27 -12.06 -17.19
N PRO A 479 11.29 -11.86 -18.09
CA PRO A 479 10.37 -12.91 -18.47
C PRO A 479 11.13 -13.93 -19.29
N CYS A 480 11.64 -14.98 -18.65
CA CYS A 480 12.26 -16.16 -19.25
C CYS A 480 12.90 -15.89 -20.62
N ALA A 481 13.76 -14.86 -20.75
CA ALA A 481 14.39 -14.55 -22.03
C ALA A 481 15.25 -15.75 -22.49
N ALA A 482 15.70 -16.55 -21.52
CA ALA A 482 16.28 -17.87 -21.73
C ALA A 482 15.33 -18.86 -22.44
N ALA A 483 14.02 -18.86 -22.16
CA ALA A 483 13.03 -19.72 -22.83
C ALA A 483 12.78 -19.29 -24.29
N LEU A 484 12.82 -17.98 -24.58
CA LEU A 484 12.74 -17.46 -25.95
C LEU A 484 14.03 -17.75 -26.75
N LEU A 485 15.20 -17.63 -26.12
CA LEU A 485 16.47 -18.04 -26.73
C LEU A 485 16.52 -19.56 -27.00
N LEU A 486 16.10 -20.39 -26.04
CA LEU A 486 16.07 -21.85 -26.19
C LEU A 486 15.08 -22.31 -27.28
N SER A 487 13.91 -21.68 -27.38
CA SER A 487 12.95 -21.97 -28.46
C SER A 487 13.46 -21.52 -29.83
N GLY A 488 14.21 -20.41 -29.91
CA GLY A 488 14.92 -20.01 -31.13
C GLY A 488 15.97 -21.02 -31.61
N PHE A 489 16.73 -21.63 -30.69
CA PHE A 489 17.70 -22.68 -31.04
C PHE A 489 17.03 -24.02 -31.44
N MET A 490 15.89 -24.36 -30.83
CA MET A 490 15.11 -25.55 -31.18
C MET A 490 14.47 -25.44 -32.58
N LEU A 491 14.01 -24.24 -32.97
CA LEU A 491 13.45 -24.00 -34.31
C LEU A 491 14.51 -24.03 -35.42
N ARG A 492 15.76 -23.64 -35.12
CA ARG A 492 16.85 -23.64 -36.10
C ARG A 492 17.41 -25.04 -36.43
N ARG A 493 17.13 -26.05 -35.59
CA ARG A 493 17.58 -27.44 -35.81
C ARG A 493 16.67 -28.28 -36.70
N ARG A 494 15.54 -27.75 -37.18
CA ARG A 494 14.63 -28.47 -38.10
C ARG A 494 14.81 -28.15 -39.59
N SER A 495 15.85 -27.40 -39.94
CA SER A 495 16.22 -27.09 -41.33
C SER A 495 17.63 -27.58 -41.63
N SER A 496 17.79 -28.90 -41.71
CA SER A 496 18.98 -29.59 -42.24
C SER A 496 18.59 -30.95 -42.78
#